data_AF-A0A8S1M397-F1
#
_entry.id   AF-A0A8S1M397-F1
#
_cell.length_a   1.000
_cell.length_b   1.000
_cell.length_c   1.000
_cell.angle_alpha   90.00
_cell.angle_beta   90.00
_cell.angle_gamma   90.00
#
_symmetry.space_group_name_H-M   'P 1'
#
loop_
_entity.id
_entity.type
_entity.pdbx_description
1 polymer ?
#
loop_
_entity_poly.entity_id
_entity_poly.type
_entity_poly.pdbx_seq_one_letter_code
_entity_poly.pdbx_strand_id
1 'polypeptide(L)'
;MSIQEEQLQQLIDLEYDSDFIEEIKVSKQLLPDTIPEKLIDQFVEVIKQSFFQEIEVADLIKIKLESEDIIPLYTELFTLKKYLTKHDLDRFEDLGIGITNAQRIIPQLIHLLNFNDIPLIQYDVLWILGNLATLGAFDKLIIQNDGVYVIIQKLNSSYQQIALQASWTLGNITIEGDLQQICRNQVRQKGGVELILNLLNKLQDPKIIEQCFWSINNICSDGISFLRKETVNMIIQQLCICLNKFDDEILIVTCLQSLCQSIPSSQENYNVILEQKITPKLLNLIFHKNRRISLRSFELINHLIECGGEICDHILSFKFLEVVANFLKEDRSKINKINILSCILQICKGTESQQKALVENQIIVQEIFQQLQLLKNLKIKHILSSLANLALSKNKDVIIILVQNQIISHFIHFFDQLQDDELFEEMLKGLENIISVIKTQFENYNIKDLITQKEQNQILEIYQTDKFIKLRKYVDQIVLQLQ
;
A
#
# COMPACT_ATOMS: atom_id res chain seq x y z
N MET A 1 1.90 45.68 -7.29
CA MET A 1 2.46 45.00 -6.12
C MET A 1 1.87 45.67 -4.91
N SER A 2 1.13 44.93 -4.09
CA SER A 2 0.61 45.47 -2.83
C SER A 2 1.79 45.72 -1.89
N ILE A 3 1.66 46.67 -0.95
CA ILE A 3 2.68 46.96 0.08
C ILE A 3 3.10 45.68 0.84
N GLN A 4 2.22 44.67 0.88
CA GLN A 4 2.46 43.35 1.47
C GLN A 4 3.52 42.50 0.71
N GLU A 5 3.61 42.63 -0.62
CA GLU A 5 4.64 41.95 -1.43
C GLU A 5 6.01 42.61 -1.23
N GLU A 6 6.05 43.93 -1.06
CA GLU A 6 7.27 44.70 -0.81
C GLU A 6 7.92 44.35 0.54
N GLN A 7 7.11 44.17 1.60
CA GLN A 7 7.60 43.72 2.91
C GLN A 7 8.12 42.28 2.90
N LEU A 8 7.49 41.38 2.12
CA LEU A 8 7.96 40.00 1.98
C LEU A 8 9.28 39.96 1.20
N GLN A 9 9.39 40.77 0.14
CA GLN A 9 10.61 40.91 -0.63
C GLN A 9 11.76 41.46 0.22
N GLN A 10 11.51 42.45 1.09
CA GLN A 10 12.50 42.96 2.03
C GLN A 10 13.00 41.92 3.04
N LEU A 11 12.14 40.98 3.50
CA LEU A 11 12.56 39.87 4.36
C LEU A 11 13.39 38.82 3.59
N ILE A 12 13.05 38.57 2.32
CA ILE A 12 13.83 37.69 1.44
C ILE A 12 15.22 38.28 1.16
N ASP A 13 15.30 39.60 0.98
CA ASP A 13 16.54 40.32 0.68
C ASP A 13 17.50 40.41 1.90
N LEU A 14 17.04 40.04 3.11
CA LEU A 14 17.80 40.08 4.37
C LEU A 14 18.41 38.72 4.78
N GLU A 15 18.43 37.71 3.89
CA GLU A 15 18.99 36.36 4.13
C GLU A 15 18.42 35.62 5.37
N TYR A 16 17.13 35.81 5.67
CA TYR A 16 16.48 35.04 6.74
C TYR A 16 16.34 33.55 6.39
N ASP A 17 16.29 32.72 7.44
CA ASP A 17 16.06 31.27 7.39
C ASP A 17 14.83 30.91 6.52
N SER A 18 14.95 29.86 5.68
CA SER A 18 13.88 29.46 4.75
C SER A 18 12.58 29.09 5.47
N ASP A 19 12.69 28.46 6.64
CA ASP A 19 11.55 28.00 7.43
C ASP A 19 10.84 29.19 8.08
N PHE A 20 11.61 30.23 8.45
CA PHE A 20 11.04 31.49 8.94
C PHE A 20 10.23 32.21 7.85
N ILE A 21 10.75 32.26 6.63
CA ILE A 21 10.07 32.91 5.50
C ILE A 21 8.77 32.15 5.17
N GLU A 22 8.81 30.81 5.18
CA GLU A 22 7.63 29.99 4.95
C GLU A 22 6.58 30.17 6.05
N GLU A 23 6.99 30.19 7.33
CA GLU A 23 6.09 30.45 8.46
C GLU A 23 5.39 31.81 8.29
N ILE A 24 6.12 32.89 8.06
CA ILE A 24 5.53 34.22 7.84
C ILE A 24 4.56 34.23 6.65
N LYS A 25 4.91 33.55 5.56
CA LYS A 25 4.07 33.47 4.37
C LYS A 25 2.75 32.75 4.66
N VAL A 26 2.82 31.61 5.34
CA VAL A 26 1.62 30.83 5.73
C VAL A 26 0.77 31.63 6.70
N SER A 27 1.39 32.25 7.73
CA SER A 27 0.66 33.05 8.71
C SER A 27 -0.08 34.21 8.06
N LYS A 28 0.56 34.94 7.13
CA LYS A 28 -0.09 36.04 6.40
C LYS A 28 -1.26 35.57 5.53
N GLN A 29 -1.17 34.41 4.89
CA GLN A 29 -2.28 33.86 4.09
C GLN A 29 -3.49 33.45 4.93
N LEU A 30 -3.30 33.21 6.23
CA LEU A 30 -4.32 32.76 7.17
C LEU A 30 -4.88 33.89 8.03
N LEU A 31 -4.38 35.12 7.88
CA LEU A 31 -4.97 36.32 8.47
C LEU A 31 -6.02 36.89 7.49
N PRO A 32 -7.29 37.04 7.90
CA PRO A 32 -8.32 37.59 7.02
C PRO A 32 -8.04 39.04 6.62
N ASP A 33 -8.44 39.42 5.41
CA ASP A 33 -8.32 40.80 4.89
C ASP A 33 -9.05 41.85 5.76
N THR A 34 -9.98 41.42 6.60
CA THR A 34 -10.76 42.28 7.51
C THR A 34 -10.01 42.64 8.80
N ILE A 35 -8.87 42.02 9.07
CA ILE A 35 -8.07 42.31 10.28
C ILE A 35 -7.33 43.66 10.11
N PRO A 36 -7.30 44.52 11.16
CA PRO A 36 -6.52 45.75 11.13
C PRO A 36 -5.02 45.51 10.88
N GLU A 37 -4.40 46.31 10.00
CA GLU A 37 -2.97 46.19 9.65
C GLU A 37 -2.05 46.20 10.88
N LYS A 38 -2.34 47.06 11.87
CA LYS A 38 -1.60 47.09 13.15
C LYS A 38 -1.61 45.74 13.87
N LEU A 39 -2.70 44.98 13.78
CA LEU A 39 -2.80 43.66 14.41
C LEU A 39 -1.98 42.63 13.61
N ILE A 40 -1.96 42.73 12.27
CA ILE A 40 -1.08 41.90 11.41
C ILE A 40 0.38 42.11 11.80
N ASP A 41 0.81 43.37 11.96
CA ASP A 41 2.18 43.68 12.40
C ASP A 41 2.48 43.07 13.77
N GLN A 42 1.52 43.08 14.70
CA GLN A 42 1.69 42.45 16.00
C GLN A 42 1.83 40.92 15.91
N PHE A 43 1.06 40.24 15.06
CA PHE A 43 1.24 38.80 14.80
C PHE A 43 2.64 38.51 14.23
N VAL A 44 3.07 39.30 13.24
CA VAL A 44 4.39 39.16 12.61
C VAL A 44 5.52 39.42 13.62
N GLU A 45 5.38 40.40 14.50
CA GLU A 45 6.35 40.68 15.54
C GLU A 45 6.42 39.57 16.59
N VAL A 46 5.28 38.97 16.97
CA VAL A 46 5.29 37.75 17.82
C VAL A 46 6.08 36.64 17.14
N ILE A 47 5.81 36.35 15.87
CA ILE A 47 6.55 35.30 15.13
C ILE A 47 8.04 35.63 15.08
N LYS A 48 8.43 36.86 14.72
CA LYS A 48 9.85 37.27 14.68
C LYS A 48 10.56 37.10 16.02
N GLN A 49 9.96 37.60 17.10
CA GLN A 49 10.56 37.53 18.43
C GLN A 49 10.66 36.09 18.91
N SER A 50 9.57 35.35 18.76
CA SER A 50 9.50 33.97 19.22
C SER A 50 10.28 33.02 18.34
N PHE A 51 10.45 33.21 17.02
CA PHE A 51 11.08 32.24 16.10
C PHE A 51 12.58 32.03 16.36
N PHE A 52 13.30 33.05 16.82
CA PHE A 52 14.74 32.93 17.12
C PHE A 52 15.04 32.63 18.59
N GLN A 53 14.09 32.86 19.51
CA GLN A 53 14.29 32.67 20.94
C GLN A 53 14.41 31.18 21.37
N GLU A 54 15.40 30.79 22.16
CA GLU A 54 15.38 29.44 22.77
C GLU A 54 14.22 29.31 23.77
N ILE A 55 13.44 28.23 23.67
CA ILE A 55 12.28 27.99 24.55
C ILE A 55 12.66 26.89 25.53
N GLU A 56 12.52 27.17 26.82
CA GLU A 56 12.76 26.19 27.88
C GLU A 56 11.44 25.57 28.36
N VAL A 57 11.52 24.38 28.97
CA VAL A 57 10.36 23.73 29.61
C VAL A 57 9.65 24.64 30.62
N ALA A 58 10.41 25.50 31.32
CA ALA A 58 9.85 26.46 32.27
C ALA A 58 8.89 27.46 31.62
N ASP A 59 9.07 27.78 30.34
CA ASP A 59 8.16 28.66 29.61
C ASP A 59 6.86 27.95 29.24
N LEU A 60 6.93 26.65 28.95
CA LEU A 60 5.75 25.85 28.68
C LEU A 60 4.85 25.68 29.90
N ILE A 61 5.43 25.59 31.11
CA ILE A 61 4.67 25.49 32.37
C ILE A 61 3.78 26.73 32.58
N LYS A 62 4.20 27.89 32.05
CA LYS A 62 3.47 29.16 32.18
C LYS A 62 2.29 29.27 31.22
N ILE A 63 2.25 28.47 30.16
CA ILE A 63 1.21 28.51 29.11
C ILE A 63 -0.14 28.11 29.68
N LYS A 64 -1.15 28.95 29.46
CA LYS A 64 -2.53 28.73 29.91
C LYS A 64 -3.53 28.70 28.76
N LEU A 65 -3.29 29.48 27.69
CA LEU A 65 -4.19 29.68 26.56
C LEU A 65 -5.57 30.23 26.97
N GLU A 66 -5.58 31.12 27.96
CA GLU A 66 -6.81 31.68 28.57
C GLU A 66 -6.94 33.20 28.38
N SER A 67 -5.99 33.85 27.71
CA SER A 67 -6.02 35.30 27.52
C SER A 67 -7.19 35.73 26.62
N GLU A 68 -7.94 36.75 27.05
CA GLU A 68 -8.97 37.39 26.22
C GLU A 68 -8.35 38.27 25.12
N ASP A 69 -7.12 38.73 25.32
CA ASP A 69 -6.36 39.49 24.32
C ASP A 69 -5.70 38.54 23.31
N ILE A 70 -5.93 38.79 22.04
CA ILE A 70 -5.53 37.87 20.96
C ILE A 70 -4.02 37.72 20.78
N ILE A 71 -3.26 38.80 21.04
CA ILE A 71 -1.80 38.81 20.85
C ILE A 71 -1.07 38.03 21.96
N PRO A 72 -1.36 38.24 23.26
CA PRO A 72 -0.84 37.38 24.32
C PRO A 72 -1.25 35.91 24.14
N LEU A 73 -2.51 35.65 23.77
CA LEU A 73 -2.99 34.30 23.48
C LEU A 73 -2.16 33.64 22.35
N TYR A 74 -1.97 34.35 21.25
CA TYR A 74 -1.18 33.84 20.13
C TYR A 74 0.29 33.66 20.49
N THR A 75 0.86 34.52 21.32
CA THR A 75 2.25 34.39 21.80
C THR A 75 2.44 33.09 22.56
N GLU A 76 1.51 32.74 23.46
CA GLU A 76 1.55 31.46 24.18
C GLU A 76 1.39 30.27 23.23
N LEU A 77 0.44 30.35 22.28
CA LEU A 77 0.20 29.30 21.29
C LEU A 77 1.43 29.06 20.41
N PHE A 78 2.02 30.13 19.88
CA PHE A 78 3.19 30.06 19.01
C PHE A 78 4.42 29.56 19.76
N THR A 79 4.58 29.92 21.04
CA THR A 79 5.62 29.36 21.91
C THR A 79 5.48 27.84 22.01
N LEU A 80 4.27 27.33 22.25
CA LEU A 80 4.03 25.88 22.27
C LEU A 80 4.33 25.22 20.92
N LYS A 81 3.82 25.77 19.82
CA LYS A 81 4.08 25.28 18.46
C LYS A 81 5.57 25.18 18.18
N LYS A 82 6.31 26.23 18.52
CA LYS A 82 7.74 26.29 18.26
C LYS A 82 8.52 25.26 19.08
N TYR A 83 8.17 25.07 20.35
CA TYR A 83 8.80 24.03 21.17
C TYR A 83 8.62 22.65 20.52
N LEU A 84 7.40 22.31 20.11
CA LEU A 84 7.10 21.06 19.42
C LEU A 84 7.80 20.90 18.07
N THR A 85 8.21 22.01 17.44
CA THR A 85 8.91 21.99 16.15
C THR A 85 10.42 21.78 16.33
N LYS A 86 11.02 22.33 17.39
CA LYS A 86 12.47 22.28 17.62
C LYS A 86 12.94 21.05 18.42
N HIS A 87 12.06 20.45 19.20
CA HIS A 87 12.38 19.30 20.02
C HIS A 87 11.83 18.05 19.37
N ASP A 88 12.72 17.10 19.06
CA ASP A 88 12.34 15.76 18.63
C ASP A 88 11.85 15.00 19.87
N LEU A 89 10.53 14.91 20.01
CA LEU A 89 9.87 14.33 21.17
C LEU A 89 9.36 12.94 20.81
N ASP A 90 9.97 11.92 21.40
CA ASP A 90 9.54 10.53 21.22
C ASP A 90 8.39 10.18 22.17
N ARG A 91 8.35 10.80 23.36
CA ARG A 91 7.38 10.47 24.41
C ARG A 91 6.82 11.71 25.10
N PHE A 92 5.65 11.53 25.70
CA PHE A 92 5.01 12.59 26.48
C PHE A 92 5.89 13.12 27.61
N GLU A 93 6.64 12.27 28.30
CA GLU A 93 7.54 12.68 29.39
C GLU A 93 8.58 13.72 28.93
N ASP A 94 8.97 13.68 27.66
CA ASP A 94 9.99 14.56 27.07
C ASP A 94 9.45 15.99 26.86
N LEU A 95 8.12 16.17 26.82
CA LEU A 95 7.48 17.48 26.71
C LEU A 95 7.70 18.34 27.97
N GLY A 96 8.00 17.73 29.11
CA GLY A 96 8.39 18.42 30.35
C GLY A 96 7.29 19.25 31.03
N ILE A 97 6.10 19.38 30.44
CA ILE A 97 4.99 20.18 31.00
C ILE A 97 4.20 19.48 32.11
N GLY A 98 4.35 18.16 32.25
CA GLY A 98 3.60 17.33 33.19
C GLY A 98 2.12 17.15 32.81
N ILE A 99 1.51 16.04 33.25
CA ILE A 99 0.14 15.64 32.90
C ILE A 99 -0.89 16.73 33.26
N THR A 100 -0.71 17.39 34.41
CA THR A 100 -1.64 18.41 34.92
C THR A 100 -1.75 19.63 34.01
N ASN A 101 -0.66 20.06 33.37
CA ASN A 101 -0.73 21.17 32.40
C ASN A 101 -1.38 20.71 31.09
N ALA A 102 -1.14 19.48 30.64
CA ALA A 102 -1.81 18.94 29.46
C ALA A 102 -3.34 18.81 29.64
N GLN A 103 -3.80 18.42 30.84
CA GLN A 103 -5.23 18.41 31.19
C GLN A 103 -5.89 19.79 31.06
N ARG A 104 -5.13 20.88 31.21
CA ARG A 104 -5.61 22.25 30.99
C ARG A 104 -5.49 22.69 29.54
N ILE A 105 -4.35 22.41 28.90
CA ILE A 105 -4.03 22.91 27.56
C ILE A 105 -4.88 22.25 26.47
N ILE A 106 -5.11 20.93 26.52
CA ILE A 106 -5.85 20.21 25.47
C ILE A 106 -7.31 20.72 25.32
N PRO A 107 -8.10 20.90 26.40
CA PRO A 107 -9.43 21.51 26.29
C PRO A 107 -9.41 22.91 25.67
N GLN A 108 -8.43 23.75 26.05
CA GLN A 108 -8.31 25.11 25.50
C GLN A 108 -7.97 25.08 24.02
N LEU A 109 -7.03 24.23 23.59
CA LEU A 109 -6.73 24.02 22.17
C LEU A 109 -8.00 23.62 21.39
N ILE A 110 -8.78 22.66 21.89
CA ILE A 110 -10.01 22.25 21.23
C ILE A 110 -11.04 23.38 21.18
N HIS A 111 -11.14 24.19 22.24
CA HIS A 111 -11.99 25.39 22.24
C HIS A 111 -11.54 26.41 21.18
N LEU A 112 -10.24 26.65 21.03
CA LEU A 112 -9.68 27.58 20.04
C LEU A 112 -9.95 27.14 18.59
N LEU A 113 -10.18 25.85 18.31
CA LEU A 113 -10.64 25.41 16.98
C LEU A 113 -12.00 26.00 16.59
N ASN A 114 -12.82 26.45 17.53
CA ASN A 114 -14.10 27.10 17.24
C ASN A 114 -13.97 28.60 17.00
N PHE A 115 -12.77 29.17 17.18
CA PHE A 115 -12.48 30.56 16.90
C PHE A 115 -12.30 30.78 15.39
N ASN A 116 -13.41 30.99 14.68
CA ASN A 116 -13.42 31.09 13.21
C ASN A 116 -12.96 32.46 12.68
N ASP A 117 -12.82 33.46 13.55
CA ASP A 117 -12.45 34.82 13.15
C ASP A 117 -11.00 34.92 12.69
N ILE A 118 -10.12 34.04 13.18
CA ILE A 118 -8.69 34.05 12.84
C ILE A 118 -8.24 32.62 12.48
N PRO A 119 -8.25 32.25 11.19
CA PRO A 119 -7.80 30.95 10.71
C PRO A 119 -6.38 30.59 11.13
N LEU A 120 -5.47 31.56 11.26
CA LEU A 120 -4.11 31.33 11.75
C LEU A 120 -4.09 30.59 13.10
N ILE A 121 -4.98 30.95 14.02
CA ILE A 121 -5.09 30.27 15.32
C ILE A 121 -5.56 28.83 15.12
N GLN A 122 -6.57 28.60 14.29
CA GLN A 122 -7.05 27.24 14.00
C GLN A 122 -5.95 26.38 13.38
N TYR A 123 -5.16 26.94 12.46
CA TYR A 123 -4.05 26.25 11.81
C TYR A 123 -3.00 25.80 12.83
N ASP A 124 -2.53 26.73 13.66
CA ASP A 124 -1.49 26.44 14.66
C ASP A 124 -1.99 25.48 15.75
N VAL A 125 -3.26 25.60 16.15
CA VAL A 125 -3.90 24.66 17.08
C VAL A 125 -3.98 23.26 16.48
N LEU A 126 -4.38 23.11 15.23
CA LEU A 126 -4.42 21.80 14.55
C LEU A 126 -3.01 21.19 14.46
N TRP A 127 -2.00 22.00 14.13
CA TRP A 127 -0.60 21.57 14.11
C TRP A 127 -0.14 21.06 15.47
N ILE A 128 -0.40 21.83 16.54
CA ILE A 128 -0.07 21.44 17.93
C ILE A 128 -0.78 20.15 18.31
N LEU A 129 -2.10 20.06 18.11
CA LEU A 129 -2.87 18.85 18.46
C LEU A 129 -2.37 17.62 17.70
N GLY A 130 -1.96 17.77 16.45
CA GLY A 130 -1.40 16.67 15.66
C GLY A 130 -0.09 16.15 16.22
N ASN A 131 0.85 17.04 16.55
CA ASN A 131 2.14 16.66 17.16
C ASN A 131 1.99 16.15 18.60
N LEU A 132 1.04 16.68 19.37
CA LEU A 132 0.76 16.13 20.70
C LEU A 132 0.17 14.71 20.58
N ALA A 133 -0.68 14.46 19.59
CA ALA A 133 -1.30 13.15 19.41
C ALA A 133 -0.30 12.02 19.13
N THR A 134 0.83 12.31 18.47
CA THR A 134 1.89 11.32 18.22
C THR A 134 2.66 10.93 19.49
N LEU A 135 2.46 11.62 20.62
CA LEU A 135 3.06 11.24 21.91
C LEU A 135 2.24 10.18 22.68
N GLY A 136 1.10 9.73 22.13
CA GLY A 136 0.30 8.62 22.64
C GLY A 136 -0.42 8.83 23.97
N ALA A 137 -0.36 10.02 24.57
CA ALA A 137 -0.85 10.28 25.93
C ALA A 137 -2.18 11.08 26.03
N PHE A 138 -2.68 11.65 24.92
CA PHE A 138 -3.76 12.65 24.97
C PHE A 138 -5.05 12.27 24.24
N ASP A 139 -5.10 11.11 23.60
CA ASP A 139 -6.29 10.61 22.92
C ASP A 139 -7.55 10.64 23.81
N LYS A 140 -7.43 10.28 25.09
CA LYS A 140 -8.51 10.35 26.07
C LYS A 140 -9.01 11.78 26.29
N LEU A 141 -8.11 12.76 26.43
CA LEU A 141 -8.49 14.16 26.61
C LEU A 141 -9.11 14.72 25.34
N ILE A 142 -8.58 14.37 24.17
CA ILE A 142 -9.15 14.75 22.88
C ILE A 142 -10.58 14.21 22.75
N ILE A 143 -10.81 12.92 23.05
CA ILE A 143 -12.14 12.30 22.99
C ILE A 143 -13.10 12.94 24.00
N GLN A 144 -12.68 13.16 25.25
CA GLN A 144 -13.55 13.69 26.31
C GLN A 144 -14.02 15.13 26.05
N ASN A 145 -13.30 15.90 25.24
CA ASN A 145 -13.63 17.28 24.89
C ASN A 145 -14.20 17.39 23.46
N ASP A 146 -14.72 16.31 22.88
CA ASP A 146 -15.26 16.25 21.51
C ASP A 146 -14.26 16.66 20.41
N GLY A 147 -12.95 16.62 20.70
CA GLY A 147 -11.89 17.11 19.83
C GLY A 147 -11.89 16.45 18.46
N VAL A 148 -12.11 15.13 18.38
CA VAL A 148 -12.20 14.41 17.10
C VAL A 148 -13.32 14.99 16.22
N TYR A 149 -14.50 15.23 16.81
CA TYR A 149 -15.63 15.80 16.07
C TYR A 149 -15.37 17.25 15.63
N VAL A 150 -14.83 18.08 16.52
CA VAL A 150 -14.46 19.48 16.21
C VAL A 150 -13.45 19.53 15.07
N ILE A 151 -12.44 18.67 15.07
CA ILE A 151 -11.44 18.60 14.00
C ILE A 151 -12.08 18.16 12.67
N ILE A 152 -13.00 17.19 12.68
CA ILE A 152 -13.75 16.79 11.47
C ILE A 152 -14.53 17.97 10.89
N GLN A 153 -15.14 18.82 11.73
CA GLN A 153 -15.82 20.03 11.24
C GLN A 153 -14.88 20.97 10.48
N LYS A 154 -13.60 21.05 10.88
CA LYS A 154 -12.59 21.89 10.22
C LYS A 154 -12.26 21.44 8.78
N LEU A 155 -12.55 20.19 8.41
CA LEU A 155 -12.45 19.72 7.02
C LEU A 155 -13.37 20.49 6.06
N ASN A 156 -14.42 21.14 6.56
CA ASN A 156 -15.33 21.98 5.77
C ASN A 156 -14.97 23.48 5.80
N SER A 157 -13.78 23.84 6.30
CA SER A 157 -13.35 25.24 6.33
C SER A 157 -13.32 25.85 4.92
N SER A 158 -13.66 27.14 4.83
CA SER A 158 -13.48 27.92 3.60
C SER A 158 -12.00 28.14 3.26
N TYR A 159 -11.12 28.03 4.26
CA TYR A 159 -9.67 28.10 4.10
C TYR A 159 -9.12 26.69 3.85
N GLN A 160 -8.65 26.45 2.63
CA GLN A 160 -8.16 25.13 2.23
C GLN A 160 -7.02 24.61 3.11
N GLN A 161 -6.11 25.49 3.54
CA GLN A 161 -5.01 25.15 4.44
C GLN A 161 -5.52 24.59 5.78
N ILE A 162 -6.64 25.11 6.31
CA ILE A 162 -7.25 24.59 7.54
C ILE A 162 -7.82 23.20 7.33
N ALA A 163 -8.50 22.97 6.20
CA ALA A 163 -9.03 21.65 5.89
C ALA A 163 -7.92 20.61 5.70
N LEU A 164 -6.81 20.99 5.05
CA LEU A 164 -5.64 20.14 4.86
C LEU A 164 -4.93 19.85 6.19
N GLN A 165 -4.74 20.86 7.02
CA GLN A 165 -4.15 20.71 8.35
C GLN A 165 -5.03 19.82 9.23
N ALA A 166 -6.36 19.96 9.16
CA ALA A 166 -7.30 19.11 9.87
C ALA A 166 -7.22 17.64 9.40
N SER A 167 -7.10 17.40 8.09
CA SER A 167 -6.87 16.05 7.55
C SER A 167 -5.61 15.43 8.15
N TRP A 168 -4.50 16.17 8.20
CA TRP A 168 -3.24 15.69 8.77
C TRP A 168 -3.37 15.39 10.27
N THR A 169 -3.98 16.31 11.02
CA THR A 169 -4.22 16.14 12.46
C THR A 169 -5.07 14.91 12.76
N LEU A 170 -6.13 14.65 11.98
CA LEU A 170 -6.93 13.42 12.10
C LEU A 170 -6.11 12.17 11.80
N GLY A 171 -5.22 12.24 10.81
CA GLY A 171 -4.24 11.19 10.54
C GLY A 171 -3.45 10.85 11.80
N ASN A 172 -2.77 11.82 12.40
CA ASN A 172 -1.96 11.64 13.61
C ASN A 172 -2.73 11.07 14.81
N ILE A 173 -3.93 11.60 15.09
CA ILE A 173 -4.78 11.14 16.21
C ILE A 173 -5.19 9.67 16.07
N THR A 174 -5.03 9.06 14.89
CA THR A 174 -5.37 7.67 14.62
C THR A 174 -4.20 6.67 14.59
N ILE A 175 -2.96 7.13 14.79
CA ILE A 175 -1.75 6.30 14.67
C ILE A 175 -1.37 5.66 16.00
N GLU A 176 -1.36 6.43 17.08
CA GLU A 176 -0.81 6.03 18.38
C GLU A 176 -1.77 6.36 19.53
N GLY A 177 -1.56 5.70 20.68
CA GLY A 177 -2.39 5.85 21.89
C GLY A 177 -3.30 4.66 22.19
N ASP A 178 -3.72 4.55 23.44
CA ASP A 178 -4.54 3.46 23.97
C ASP A 178 -5.95 3.42 23.34
N LEU A 179 -6.47 4.58 22.92
CA LEU A 179 -7.80 4.81 22.37
C LEU A 179 -7.77 5.11 20.86
N GLN A 180 -6.66 4.87 20.16
CA GLN A 180 -6.53 5.10 18.71
C GLN A 180 -7.67 4.46 17.90
N GLN A 181 -8.15 3.26 18.29
CA GLN A 181 -9.23 2.58 17.57
C GLN A 181 -10.57 3.32 17.73
N ILE A 182 -10.79 3.95 18.90
CA ILE A 182 -11.99 4.78 19.12
C ILE A 182 -11.93 6.02 18.24
N CYS A 183 -10.76 6.68 18.16
CA CYS A 183 -10.54 7.81 17.26
C CYS A 183 -10.83 7.41 15.79
N ARG A 184 -10.23 6.30 15.31
CA ARG A 184 -10.48 5.76 13.96
C ARG A 184 -11.97 5.57 13.70
N ASN A 185 -12.66 4.90 14.62
CA ASN A 185 -14.09 4.63 14.48
C ASN A 185 -14.92 5.92 14.46
N GLN A 186 -14.61 6.90 15.31
CA GLN A 186 -15.30 8.20 15.31
C GLN A 186 -15.12 8.93 13.99
N VAL A 187 -13.90 8.99 13.45
CA VAL A 187 -13.63 9.64 12.15
C VAL A 187 -14.42 8.98 11.03
N ARG A 188 -14.41 7.64 10.95
CA ARG A 188 -15.17 6.88 9.95
C ARG A 188 -16.68 7.11 10.07
N GLN A 189 -17.24 6.96 11.27
CA GLN A 189 -18.69 7.05 11.50
C GLN A 189 -19.24 8.46 11.26
N LYS A 190 -18.42 9.49 11.44
CA LYS A 190 -18.81 10.90 11.23
C LYS A 190 -18.54 11.40 9.81
N GLY A 191 -18.14 10.52 8.89
CA GLY A 191 -17.93 10.86 7.49
C GLY A 191 -16.63 11.61 7.21
N GLY A 192 -15.63 11.53 8.10
CA GLY A 192 -14.36 12.24 7.94
C GLY A 192 -13.58 11.78 6.70
N VAL A 193 -13.65 10.49 6.37
CA VAL A 193 -13.00 9.94 5.16
C VAL A 193 -13.61 10.55 3.90
N GLU A 194 -14.93 10.63 3.81
CA GLU A 194 -15.65 11.25 2.70
C GLU A 194 -15.31 12.74 2.55
N LEU A 195 -15.17 13.46 3.66
CA LEU A 195 -14.76 14.86 3.64
C LEU A 195 -13.33 15.03 3.11
N ILE A 196 -12.38 14.17 3.52
CA ILE A 196 -11.01 14.19 2.98
C ILE A 196 -11.01 13.85 1.48
N LEU A 197 -11.79 12.87 1.05
CA LEU A 197 -11.94 12.55 -0.39
C LEU A 197 -12.48 13.73 -1.20
N ASN A 198 -13.38 14.53 -0.64
CA ASN A 198 -13.89 15.72 -1.31
C ASN A 198 -12.81 16.80 -1.50
N LEU A 199 -11.81 16.88 -0.60
CA LEU A 199 -10.67 17.79 -0.74
C LEU A 199 -9.80 17.41 -1.95
N LEU A 200 -9.58 16.11 -2.18
CA LEU A 200 -8.75 15.59 -3.28
C LEU A 200 -9.16 16.13 -4.65
N ASN A 201 -10.46 16.29 -4.90
CA ASN A 201 -11.00 16.74 -6.18
C ASN A 201 -10.51 18.14 -6.59
N LYS A 202 -10.06 18.97 -5.65
CA LYS A 202 -9.60 20.35 -5.89
C LYS A 202 -8.08 20.47 -5.89
N LEU A 203 -7.36 19.42 -5.53
CA LEU A 203 -5.90 19.45 -5.36
C LEU A 203 -5.17 19.18 -6.68
N GLN A 204 -4.03 19.85 -6.83
CA GLN A 204 -3.12 19.68 -7.97
C GLN A 204 -1.69 19.39 -7.53
N ASP A 205 -1.33 19.69 -6.28
CA ASP A 205 -0.01 19.39 -5.75
C ASP A 205 0.05 17.92 -5.29
N PRO A 206 0.92 17.08 -5.89
CA PRO A 206 1.03 15.69 -5.52
C PRO A 206 1.43 15.48 -4.05
N LYS A 207 2.20 16.37 -3.44
CA LYS A 207 2.60 16.25 -2.02
C LYS A 207 1.40 16.41 -1.09
N ILE A 208 0.52 17.36 -1.39
CA ILE A 208 -0.69 17.59 -0.59
C ILE A 208 -1.69 16.45 -0.78
N ILE A 209 -1.81 15.93 -2.01
CA ILE A 209 -2.64 14.74 -2.31
C ILE A 209 -2.13 13.52 -1.53
N GLU A 210 -0.81 13.32 -1.51
CA GLU A 210 -0.16 12.24 -0.78
C GLU A 210 -0.46 12.34 0.73
N GLN A 211 -0.34 13.53 1.33
CA GLN A 211 -0.72 13.77 2.73
C GLN A 211 -2.17 13.39 3.03
N CYS A 212 -3.12 13.71 2.13
CA CYS A 212 -4.51 13.30 2.29
C CYS A 212 -4.68 11.77 2.24
N PHE A 213 -4.00 11.07 1.32
CA PHE A 213 -4.03 9.61 1.29
C PHE A 213 -3.34 8.98 2.50
N TRP A 214 -2.25 9.58 2.97
CA TRP A 214 -1.59 9.18 4.21
C TRP A 214 -2.55 9.25 5.40
N SER A 215 -3.32 10.35 5.52
CA SER A 215 -4.38 10.47 6.54
C SER A 215 -5.44 9.37 6.38
N ILE A 216 -5.95 9.14 5.17
CA ILE A 216 -6.95 8.09 4.91
C ILE A 216 -6.40 6.71 5.29
N ASN A 217 -5.15 6.39 4.93
CA ASN A 217 -4.52 5.11 5.26
C ASN A 217 -4.38 4.90 6.76
N ASN A 218 -4.03 5.92 7.53
CA ASN A 218 -3.95 5.84 8.99
C ASN A 218 -5.34 5.70 9.61
N ILE A 219 -6.30 6.48 9.12
CA ILE A 219 -7.71 6.37 9.52
C ILE A 219 -8.26 4.99 9.18
N CYS A 220 -7.72 4.27 8.20
CA CYS A 220 -8.17 2.96 7.67
C CYS A 220 -7.11 1.85 7.81
N SER A 221 -6.26 1.91 8.84
CA SER A 221 -5.10 1.02 8.96
C SER A 221 -5.44 -0.47 9.13
N ASP A 222 -6.60 -0.79 9.69
CA ASP A 222 -7.16 -2.15 9.88
C ASP A 222 -8.05 -2.58 8.70
N GLY A 223 -8.03 -1.86 7.57
CA GLY A 223 -8.70 -2.21 6.32
C GLY A 223 -9.65 -1.13 5.80
N ILE A 224 -10.50 -1.45 4.82
CA ILE A 224 -11.54 -0.53 4.34
C ILE A 224 -12.93 -1.16 4.33
N SER A 225 -13.05 -2.41 4.77
CA SER A 225 -14.29 -3.19 4.77
C SER A 225 -15.39 -2.63 5.68
N PHE A 226 -15.01 -1.81 6.66
CA PHE A 226 -15.93 -1.10 7.56
C PHE A 226 -16.46 0.22 7.00
N LEU A 227 -15.93 0.70 5.86
CA LEU A 227 -16.47 1.86 5.17
C LEU A 227 -17.68 1.46 4.33
N ARG A 228 -18.52 2.44 3.98
CA ARG A 228 -19.57 2.24 2.99
C ARG A 228 -18.95 1.90 1.64
N LYS A 229 -19.63 1.05 0.87
CA LYS A 229 -19.17 0.59 -0.45
C LYS A 229 -18.88 1.76 -1.40
N GLU A 230 -19.70 2.80 -1.37
CA GLU A 230 -19.51 4.01 -2.18
C GLU A 230 -18.19 4.71 -1.81
N THR A 231 -17.89 4.82 -0.52
CA THR A 231 -16.65 5.41 -0.01
C THR A 231 -15.43 4.59 -0.42
N VAL A 232 -15.51 3.25 -0.34
CA VAL A 232 -14.46 2.35 -0.83
C VAL A 232 -14.19 2.56 -2.32
N ASN A 233 -15.25 2.59 -3.13
CA ASN A 233 -15.13 2.82 -4.57
C ASN A 233 -14.49 4.19 -4.86
N MET A 234 -14.90 5.24 -4.15
CA MET A 234 -14.31 6.58 -4.30
C MET A 234 -12.81 6.59 -3.96
N ILE A 235 -12.38 5.89 -2.89
CA ILE A 235 -10.96 5.76 -2.54
C ILE A 235 -10.19 5.10 -3.70
N ILE A 236 -10.65 3.93 -4.15
CA ILE A 236 -10.00 3.18 -5.23
C ILE A 236 -9.93 4.01 -6.52
N GLN A 237 -11.03 4.68 -6.89
CA GLN A 237 -11.09 5.54 -8.07
C GLN A 237 -10.07 6.69 -7.98
N GLN A 238 -10.01 7.41 -6.85
CA GLN A 238 -9.08 8.52 -6.68
C GLN A 238 -7.62 8.06 -6.71
N LEU A 239 -7.30 6.93 -6.10
CA LEU A 239 -5.96 6.32 -6.16
C LEU A 239 -5.55 6.01 -7.60
N CYS A 240 -6.46 5.40 -8.38
CA CYS A 240 -6.22 5.09 -9.79
C CYS A 240 -6.07 6.34 -10.66
N ILE A 241 -6.90 7.37 -10.45
CA ILE A 241 -6.79 8.67 -11.12
C ILE A 241 -5.41 9.28 -10.84
N CYS A 242 -4.97 9.24 -9.58
CA CYS A 242 -3.67 9.80 -9.20
C CYS A 242 -2.50 9.06 -9.87
N LEU A 243 -2.54 7.71 -9.93
CA LEU A 243 -1.53 6.92 -10.64
C LEU A 243 -1.43 7.25 -12.13
N ASN A 244 -2.55 7.57 -12.78
CA ASN A 244 -2.55 7.95 -14.19
C ASN A 244 -2.11 9.40 -14.41
N LYS A 245 -2.43 10.30 -13.47
CA LYS A 245 -2.25 11.75 -13.63
C LYS A 245 -0.87 12.25 -13.21
N PHE A 246 -0.26 11.67 -12.19
CA PHE A 246 0.96 12.19 -11.58
C PHE A 246 2.14 11.23 -11.75
N ASP A 247 3.35 11.80 -11.83
CA ASP A 247 4.61 11.07 -11.89
C ASP A 247 5.47 11.26 -10.62
N ASP A 248 4.90 11.86 -9.57
CA ASP A 248 5.57 11.99 -8.27
C ASP A 248 5.79 10.62 -7.62
N GLU A 249 7.05 10.29 -7.32
CA GLU A 249 7.41 8.95 -6.86
C GLU A 249 6.80 8.62 -5.49
N ILE A 250 6.66 9.60 -4.59
CA ILE A 250 6.11 9.38 -3.25
C ILE A 250 4.62 9.10 -3.37
N LEU A 251 3.89 9.94 -4.12
CA LEU A 251 2.46 9.73 -4.37
C LEU A 251 2.20 8.39 -5.06
N ILE A 252 3.01 8.00 -6.06
CA ILE A 252 2.86 6.69 -6.71
C ILE A 252 3.04 5.54 -5.71
N VAL A 253 4.05 5.59 -4.84
CA VAL A 253 4.25 4.56 -3.81
C VAL A 253 3.05 4.50 -2.87
N THR A 254 2.58 5.65 -2.39
CA THR A 254 1.41 5.74 -1.52
C THR A 254 0.18 5.16 -2.20
N CYS A 255 -0.07 5.51 -3.47
CA CYS A 255 -1.21 5.00 -4.21
C CYS A 255 -1.16 3.48 -4.41
N LEU A 256 -0.02 2.94 -4.85
CA LEU A 256 0.14 1.49 -5.04
C LEU A 256 -0.01 0.73 -3.72
N GLN A 257 0.56 1.26 -2.62
CA GLN A 257 0.42 0.64 -1.30
C GLN A 257 -1.03 0.62 -0.82
N SER A 258 -1.76 1.74 -0.93
CA SER A 258 -3.18 1.81 -0.58
C SER A 258 -4.02 0.85 -1.41
N LEU A 259 -3.76 0.73 -2.72
CA LEU A 259 -4.46 -0.22 -3.58
C LEU A 259 -4.17 -1.67 -3.15
N CYS A 260 -2.92 -2.03 -2.90
CA CYS A 260 -2.56 -3.37 -2.40
C CYS A 260 -3.29 -3.73 -1.10
N GLN A 261 -3.52 -2.78 -0.20
CA GLN A 261 -4.27 -2.99 1.05
C GLN A 261 -5.78 -3.07 0.83
N SER A 262 -6.30 -2.39 -0.19
CA SER A 262 -7.74 -2.30 -0.49
C SER A 262 -8.28 -3.53 -1.21
N ILE A 263 -7.44 -4.18 -2.01
CA ILE A 263 -7.81 -5.23 -2.98
C ILE A 263 -8.19 -6.58 -2.37
N PRO A 264 -7.55 -7.07 -1.30
CA PRO A 264 -7.95 -8.31 -0.63
C PRO A 264 -9.38 -8.31 -0.07
N SER A 265 -10.11 -7.18 -0.13
CA SER A 265 -11.38 -6.98 0.56
C SER A 265 -12.61 -7.53 -0.17
N SER A 266 -12.65 -7.59 -1.52
CA SER A 266 -13.79 -8.14 -2.29
C SER A 266 -13.53 -8.18 -3.80
N GLN A 267 -14.15 -9.11 -4.55
CA GLN A 267 -14.14 -9.14 -6.03
C GLN A 267 -14.65 -7.83 -6.67
N GLU A 268 -15.54 -7.11 -5.98
CA GLU A 268 -16.13 -5.87 -6.49
C GLU A 268 -15.11 -4.73 -6.59
N ASN A 269 -14.12 -4.69 -5.68
CA ASN A 269 -13.04 -3.70 -5.70
C ASN A 269 -12.19 -3.80 -6.97
N TYR A 270 -12.04 -5.01 -7.52
CA TYR A 270 -11.27 -5.26 -8.73
C TYR A 270 -11.94 -4.64 -9.96
N ASN A 271 -13.27 -4.74 -10.06
CA ASN A 271 -14.01 -4.18 -11.18
C ASN A 271 -13.82 -2.66 -11.26
N VAL A 272 -13.83 -1.98 -10.10
CA VAL A 272 -13.55 -0.54 -10.03
C VAL A 272 -12.16 -0.22 -10.57
N ILE A 273 -11.13 -1.03 -10.24
CA ILE A 273 -9.77 -0.84 -10.77
C ILE A 273 -9.72 -1.01 -12.28
N LEU A 274 -10.39 -2.04 -12.82
CA LEU A 274 -10.43 -2.31 -14.25
C LEU A 274 -11.10 -1.17 -15.03
N GLU A 275 -12.17 -0.60 -14.50
CA GLU A 275 -12.85 0.56 -15.09
C GLU A 275 -11.94 1.79 -15.22
N GLN A 276 -10.96 1.94 -14.31
CA GLN A 276 -10.00 3.05 -14.34
C GLN A 276 -8.84 2.84 -15.33
N LYS A 277 -8.79 1.69 -16.02
CA LYS A 277 -7.83 1.39 -17.12
C LYS A 277 -6.37 1.61 -16.73
N ILE A 278 -5.99 1.31 -15.48
CA ILE A 278 -4.62 1.52 -14.99
C ILE A 278 -3.63 0.43 -15.42
N THR A 279 -4.09 -0.69 -15.99
CA THR A 279 -3.26 -1.85 -16.36
C THR A 279 -2.01 -1.46 -17.16
N PRO A 280 -2.07 -0.63 -18.22
CA PRO A 280 -0.86 -0.21 -18.94
C PRO A 280 0.12 0.58 -18.06
N LYS A 281 -0.38 1.46 -17.18
CA LYS A 281 0.47 2.22 -16.25
C LYS A 281 1.15 1.27 -15.27
N LEU A 282 0.44 0.29 -14.70
CA LEU A 282 1.02 -0.70 -13.79
C LEU A 282 2.14 -1.51 -14.46
N LEU A 283 1.91 -1.98 -15.69
CA LEU A 283 2.91 -2.72 -16.45
C LEU A 283 4.16 -1.88 -16.76
N ASN A 284 4.00 -0.58 -16.98
CA ASN A 284 5.14 0.32 -17.15
C ASN A 284 5.89 0.54 -15.81
N LEU A 285 5.16 0.70 -14.71
CA LEU A 285 5.73 0.93 -13.37
C LEU A 285 6.56 -0.25 -12.85
N ILE A 286 6.34 -1.47 -13.37
CA ILE A 286 7.20 -2.63 -13.10
C ILE A 286 8.68 -2.32 -13.39
N PHE A 287 8.98 -1.57 -14.46
CA PHE A 287 10.35 -1.27 -14.87
C PHE A 287 10.93 -0.02 -14.23
N HIS A 288 10.18 0.63 -13.33
CA HIS A 288 10.57 1.88 -12.72
C HIS A 288 11.90 1.78 -11.95
N LYS A 289 12.72 2.84 -12.02
CA LYS A 289 14.04 2.89 -11.37
C LYS A 289 13.96 2.78 -9.84
N ASN A 290 12.89 3.33 -9.26
CA ASN A 290 12.60 3.22 -7.83
C ASN A 290 12.06 1.81 -7.54
N ARG A 291 12.84 1.05 -6.76
CA ARG A 291 12.53 -0.35 -6.41
C ARG A 291 11.21 -0.48 -5.65
N ARG A 292 10.81 0.50 -4.83
CA ARG A 292 9.54 0.46 -4.10
C ARG A 292 8.35 0.50 -5.06
N ILE A 293 8.41 1.37 -6.08
CA ILE A 293 7.39 1.47 -7.12
C ILE A 293 7.31 0.18 -7.92
N SER A 294 8.45 -0.32 -8.40
CA SER A 294 8.53 -1.58 -9.15
C SER A 294 7.93 -2.75 -8.36
N LEU A 295 8.31 -2.86 -7.08
CA LEU A 295 7.83 -3.91 -6.18
C LEU A 295 6.31 -3.83 -5.96
N ARG A 296 5.80 -2.65 -5.58
CA ARG A 296 4.38 -2.46 -5.28
C ARG A 296 3.50 -2.61 -6.53
N SER A 297 4.00 -2.21 -7.70
CA SER A 297 3.29 -2.44 -8.96
C SER A 297 3.14 -3.94 -9.25
N PHE A 298 4.21 -4.72 -9.06
CA PHE A 298 4.13 -6.17 -9.19
C PHE A 298 3.21 -6.83 -8.17
N GLU A 299 3.27 -6.41 -6.91
CA GLU A 299 2.39 -6.90 -5.84
C GLU A 299 0.92 -6.64 -6.17
N LEU A 300 0.62 -5.42 -6.66
CA LEU A 300 -0.72 -5.06 -7.12
C LEU A 300 -1.19 -5.95 -8.26
N ILE A 301 -0.37 -6.14 -9.30
CA ILE A 301 -0.69 -7.04 -10.42
C ILE A 301 -0.89 -8.48 -9.93
N ASN A 302 -0.06 -8.95 -8.99
CA ASN A 302 -0.20 -10.28 -8.42
C ASN A 302 -1.55 -10.46 -7.73
N HIS A 303 -1.98 -9.51 -6.89
CA HIS A 303 -3.30 -9.55 -6.27
C HIS A 303 -4.42 -9.58 -7.32
N LEU A 304 -4.31 -8.79 -8.40
CA LEU A 304 -5.29 -8.82 -9.48
C LEU A 304 -5.36 -10.18 -10.19
N ILE A 305 -4.22 -10.83 -10.42
CA ILE A 305 -4.14 -12.17 -11.01
C ILE A 305 -4.69 -13.25 -10.06
N GLU A 306 -4.46 -13.11 -8.75
CA GLU A 306 -4.98 -14.02 -7.70
C GLU A 306 -6.49 -14.13 -7.70
N CYS A 307 -7.21 -13.06 -8.06
CA CYS A 307 -8.66 -13.11 -8.25
C CYS A 307 -9.13 -13.97 -9.43
N GLY A 308 -8.24 -14.28 -10.38
CA GLY A 308 -8.54 -15.15 -11.51
C GLY A 308 -9.63 -14.63 -12.44
N GLY A 309 -10.23 -15.55 -13.20
CA GLY A 309 -11.33 -15.25 -14.13
C GLY A 309 -11.00 -14.17 -15.17
N GLU A 310 -11.98 -13.31 -15.45
CA GLU A 310 -11.88 -12.24 -16.46
C GLU A 310 -10.78 -11.20 -16.14
N ILE A 311 -10.43 -11.01 -14.86
CA ILE A 311 -9.39 -10.06 -14.44
C ILE A 311 -8.01 -10.56 -14.91
N CYS A 312 -7.75 -11.85 -14.72
CA CYS A 312 -6.51 -12.48 -15.21
C CYS A 312 -6.44 -12.39 -16.74
N ASP A 313 -7.54 -12.70 -17.44
CA ASP A 313 -7.61 -12.57 -18.90
C ASP A 313 -7.36 -11.14 -19.38
N HIS A 314 -7.94 -10.14 -18.67
CA HIS A 314 -7.68 -8.74 -18.95
C HIS A 314 -6.19 -8.40 -18.84
N ILE A 315 -5.51 -8.81 -17.77
CA ILE A 315 -4.07 -8.54 -17.58
C ILE A 315 -3.24 -9.22 -18.66
N LEU A 316 -3.55 -10.48 -18.97
CA LEU A 316 -2.85 -11.23 -20.02
C LEU A 316 -3.02 -10.58 -21.40
N SER A 317 -4.17 -9.95 -21.68
CA SER A 317 -4.42 -9.24 -22.95
C SER A 317 -3.46 -8.07 -23.19
N PHE A 318 -2.84 -7.51 -22.13
CA PHE A 318 -1.81 -6.47 -22.23
C PHE A 318 -0.38 -7.01 -22.35
N LYS A 319 -0.22 -8.24 -22.89
CA LYS A 319 1.09 -8.88 -23.09
C LYS A 319 1.89 -9.02 -21.80
N PHE A 320 1.21 -9.21 -20.66
CA PHE A 320 1.85 -9.35 -19.35
C PHE A 320 2.96 -10.41 -19.34
N LEU A 321 2.76 -11.53 -20.02
CA LEU A 321 3.76 -12.61 -20.10
C LEU A 321 5.03 -12.17 -20.86
N GLU A 322 4.92 -11.33 -21.89
CA GLU A 322 6.08 -10.75 -22.58
C GLU A 322 6.82 -9.79 -21.64
N VAL A 323 6.08 -8.99 -20.87
CA VAL A 323 6.63 -8.08 -19.84
C VAL A 323 7.41 -8.86 -18.78
N VAL A 324 6.83 -9.94 -18.25
CA VAL A 324 7.49 -10.82 -17.27
C VAL A 324 8.74 -11.45 -17.85
N ALA A 325 8.66 -12.00 -19.07
CA ALA A 325 9.81 -12.63 -19.73
C ALA A 325 10.97 -11.64 -19.98
N ASN A 326 10.66 -10.41 -20.36
CA ASN A 326 11.68 -9.36 -20.50
C ASN A 326 12.27 -8.97 -19.14
N PHE A 327 11.44 -8.88 -18.10
CA PHE A 327 11.91 -8.58 -16.75
C PHE A 327 12.86 -9.67 -16.20
N LEU A 328 12.53 -10.95 -16.43
CA LEU A 328 13.36 -12.09 -16.01
C LEU A 328 14.75 -12.08 -16.66
N LYS A 329 14.86 -11.60 -17.91
CA LYS A 329 16.15 -11.46 -18.62
C LYS A 329 17.06 -10.40 -18.00
N GLU A 330 16.51 -9.35 -17.38
CA GLU A 330 17.28 -8.19 -16.93
C GLU A 330 17.99 -8.38 -15.57
N ASP A 331 18.02 -9.61 -15.03
CA ASP A 331 18.59 -10.01 -13.73
C ASP A 331 18.36 -8.98 -12.60
N ARG A 332 17.15 -8.40 -12.58
CA ARG A 332 16.73 -7.44 -11.57
C ARG A 332 16.44 -8.17 -10.24
N SER A 333 16.45 -7.39 -9.15
CA SER A 333 16.48 -7.84 -7.75
C SER A 333 15.66 -9.09 -7.39
N LYS A 334 16.17 -9.88 -6.41
CA LYS A 334 15.52 -11.10 -5.88
C LYS A 334 14.07 -10.91 -5.41
N ILE A 335 13.70 -9.72 -4.94
CA ILE A 335 12.36 -9.46 -4.36
C ILE A 335 11.28 -9.59 -5.45
N ASN A 336 11.51 -9.01 -6.62
CA ASN A 336 10.54 -9.10 -7.72
C ASN A 336 10.42 -10.53 -8.27
N LYS A 337 11.48 -11.35 -8.19
CA LYS A 337 11.42 -12.75 -8.62
C LYS A 337 10.38 -13.56 -7.82
N ILE A 338 10.18 -13.25 -6.53
CA ILE A 338 9.15 -13.93 -5.71
C ILE A 338 7.74 -13.56 -6.21
N ASN A 339 7.46 -12.27 -6.42
CA ASN A 339 6.14 -11.82 -6.90
C ASN A 339 5.85 -12.33 -8.32
N ILE A 340 6.86 -12.31 -9.20
CA ILE A 340 6.76 -12.88 -10.56
C ILE A 340 6.44 -14.37 -10.49
N LEU A 341 7.15 -15.12 -9.66
CA LEU A 341 6.88 -16.54 -9.46
C LEU A 341 5.45 -16.74 -8.94
N SER A 342 4.99 -15.93 -7.99
CA SER A 342 3.60 -15.98 -7.50
C SER A 342 2.58 -15.80 -8.62
N CYS A 343 2.77 -14.79 -9.48
CA CYS A 343 1.89 -14.56 -10.64
C CYS A 343 1.88 -15.76 -11.58
N ILE A 344 3.07 -16.29 -11.92
CA ILE A 344 3.22 -17.45 -12.80
C ILE A 344 2.47 -18.65 -12.24
N LEU A 345 2.69 -18.97 -10.96
CA LEU A 345 2.06 -20.10 -10.28
C LEU A 345 0.54 -19.96 -10.19
N GLN A 346 0.04 -18.73 -10.07
CA GLN A 346 -1.40 -18.48 -10.09
C GLN A 346 -1.99 -18.70 -11.49
N ILE A 347 -1.30 -18.26 -12.55
CA ILE A 347 -1.73 -18.48 -13.95
C ILE A 347 -1.72 -19.98 -14.29
N CYS A 348 -0.79 -20.77 -13.73
CA CYS A 348 -0.78 -22.23 -13.88
C CYS A 348 -2.09 -22.89 -13.41
N LYS A 349 -2.75 -22.31 -12.41
CA LYS A 349 -4.03 -22.79 -11.84
C LYS A 349 -5.25 -22.20 -12.56
N GLY A 350 -5.02 -21.38 -13.58
CA GLY A 350 -6.04 -20.68 -14.35
C GLY A 350 -6.77 -21.55 -15.37
N THR A 351 -7.51 -20.91 -16.27
CA THR A 351 -8.23 -21.58 -17.37
C THR A 351 -7.26 -22.19 -18.39
N GLU A 352 -7.74 -23.12 -19.21
CA GLU A 352 -6.92 -23.74 -20.26
C GLU A 352 -6.30 -22.72 -21.24
N SER A 353 -6.98 -21.60 -21.49
CA SER A 353 -6.46 -20.51 -22.32
C SER A 353 -5.31 -19.77 -21.62
N GLN A 354 -5.46 -19.49 -20.33
CA GLN A 354 -4.43 -18.85 -19.50
C GLN A 354 -3.19 -19.73 -19.37
N GLN A 355 -3.40 -21.02 -19.10
CA GLN A 355 -2.34 -22.03 -19.06
C GLN A 355 -1.60 -22.12 -20.39
N LYS A 356 -2.33 -22.15 -21.52
CA LYS A 356 -1.72 -22.18 -22.86
C LYS A 356 -0.84 -20.96 -23.10
N ALA A 357 -1.36 -19.76 -22.86
CA ALA A 357 -0.60 -18.52 -23.04
C ALA A 357 0.69 -18.52 -22.21
N LEU A 358 0.65 -19.05 -20.98
CA LEU A 358 1.81 -19.17 -20.10
C LEU A 358 2.90 -20.06 -20.70
N VAL A 359 2.55 -21.28 -21.11
CA VAL A 359 3.54 -22.28 -21.56
C VAL A 359 4.10 -21.99 -22.95
N GLU A 360 3.41 -21.20 -23.77
CA GLU A 360 3.95 -20.72 -25.06
C GLU A 360 5.16 -19.78 -24.86
N ASN A 361 5.32 -19.19 -23.68
CA ASN A 361 6.47 -18.36 -23.35
C ASN A 361 7.63 -19.20 -22.79
N GLN A 362 8.58 -19.55 -23.66
CA GLN A 362 9.72 -20.41 -23.31
C GLN A 362 10.58 -19.87 -22.16
N ILE A 363 10.74 -18.55 -22.03
CA ILE A 363 11.55 -17.95 -20.96
C ILE A 363 10.90 -18.21 -19.59
N ILE A 364 9.58 -18.07 -19.52
CA ILE A 364 8.82 -18.34 -18.30
C ILE A 364 8.87 -19.82 -17.95
N VAL A 365 8.69 -20.70 -18.94
CA VAL A 365 8.79 -22.15 -18.73
C VAL A 365 10.17 -22.52 -18.18
N GLN A 366 11.24 -22.04 -18.80
CA GLN A 366 12.62 -22.26 -18.33
C GLN A 366 12.82 -21.76 -16.90
N GLU A 367 12.28 -20.59 -16.55
CA GLU A 367 12.36 -20.05 -15.18
C GLU A 367 11.64 -20.98 -14.18
N ILE A 368 10.44 -21.50 -14.50
CA ILE A 368 9.72 -22.43 -13.62
C ILE A 368 10.58 -23.67 -13.31
N PHE A 369 11.17 -24.28 -14.34
CA PHE A 369 12.01 -25.47 -14.19
C PHE A 369 13.36 -25.16 -13.54
N GLN A 370 13.92 -23.98 -13.76
CA GLN A 370 15.13 -23.54 -13.05
C GLN A 370 14.84 -23.37 -11.55
N GLN A 371 13.70 -22.79 -11.18
CA GLN A 371 13.32 -22.61 -9.77
C GLN A 371 13.06 -23.95 -9.06
N LEU A 372 12.59 -24.99 -9.76
CA LEU A 372 12.52 -26.35 -9.20
C LEU A 372 13.88 -26.86 -8.70
N GLN A 373 14.97 -26.49 -9.37
CA GLN A 373 16.32 -26.94 -9.00
C GLN A 373 16.94 -26.10 -7.88
N LEU A 374 16.53 -24.83 -7.76
CA LEU A 374 17.13 -23.85 -6.85
C LEU A 374 16.42 -23.76 -5.49
N LEU A 375 15.10 -23.90 -5.47
CA LEU A 375 14.29 -23.69 -4.26
C LEU A 375 14.26 -24.93 -3.36
N LYS A 376 13.96 -24.70 -2.08
CA LYS A 376 13.85 -25.76 -1.05
C LYS A 376 12.57 -25.57 -0.23
N ASN A 377 12.13 -26.63 0.44
CA ASN A 377 11.02 -26.64 1.39
C ASN A 377 9.69 -26.18 0.77
N LEU A 378 8.88 -25.40 1.50
CA LEU A 378 7.52 -25.00 1.09
C LEU A 378 7.47 -24.33 -0.30
N LYS A 379 8.51 -23.60 -0.70
CA LYS A 379 8.53 -22.93 -2.01
C LYS A 379 8.52 -23.92 -3.18
N ILE A 380 9.19 -25.07 -3.03
CA ILE A 380 9.21 -26.09 -4.08
C ILE A 380 7.84 -26.76 -4.22
N LYS A 381 7.11 -26.92 -3.10
CA LYS A 381 5.76 -27.51 -3.09
C LYS A 381 4.79 -26.69 -3.93
N HIS A 382 4.84 -25.36 -3.84
CA HIS A 382 3.97 -24.49 -4.64
C HIS A 382 4.26 -24.61 -6.15
N ILE A 383 5.53 -24.78 -6.53
CA ILE A 383 5.89 -25.01 -7.94
C ILE A 383 5.38 -26.37 -8.40
N LEU A 384 5.62 -27.43 -7.62
CA LEU A 384 5.18 -28.78 -7.95
C LEU A 384 3.66 -28.87 -8.08
N SER A 385 2.89 -28.27 -7.15
CA SER A 385 1.43 -28.23 -7.23
C SER A 385 0.95 -27.48 -8.49
N SER A 386 1.62 -26.38 -8.84
CA SER A 386 1.25 -25.61 -10.04
C SER A 386 1.57 -26.36 -11.34
N LEU A 387 2.70 -27.07 -11.38
CA LEU A 387 3.04 -27.97 -12.48
C LEU A 387 2.09 -29.17 -12.56
N ALA A 388 1.65 -29.71 -11.43
CA ALA A 388 0.64 -30.77 -11.39
C ALA A 388 -0.69 -30.27 -11.96
N ASN A 389 -1.09 -29.03 -11.65
CA ASN A 389 -2.27 -28.39 -12.24
C ASN A 389 -2.13 -28.19 -13.76
N LEU A 390 -0.96 -27.75 -14.25
CA LEU A 390 -0.70 -27.70 -15.69
C LEU A 390 -0.75 -29.10 -16.34
N ALA A 391 -0.23 -30.12 -15.65
CA ALA A 391 -0.25 -31.50 -16.10
C ALA A 391 -1.68 -32.09 -16.16
N LEU A 392 -2.64 -31.50 -15.45
CA LEU A 392 -4.07 -31.83 -15.52
C LEU A 392 -4.82 -31.07 -16.62
N SER A 393 -4.15 -30.19 -17.37
CA SER A 393 -4.77 -29.43 -18.45
C SER A 393 -5.38 -30.35 -19.50
N LYS A 394 -6.58 -29.99 -20.01
CA LYS A 394 -7.19 -30.69 -21.15
C LYS A 394 -6.62 -30.21 -22.49
N ASN A 395 -5.86 -29.11 -22.46
CA ASN A 395 -5.19 -28.59 -23.64
C ASN A 395 -3.95 -29.44 -23.94
N LYS A 396 -3.98 -30.16 -25.05
CA LYS A 396 -2.90 -31.07 -25.44
C LYS A 396 -1.58 -30.36 -25.71
N ASP A 397 -1.62 -29.13 -26.23
CA ASP A 397 -0.41 -28.34 -26.50
C ASP A 397 0.35 -28.05 -25.20
N VAL A 398 -0.40 -27.76 -24.10
CA VAL A 398 0.19 -27.56 -22.77
C VAL A 398 0.93 -28.79 -22.31
N ILE A 399 0.29 -29.96 -22.41
CA ILE A 399 0.89 -31.23 -22.01
C ILE A 399 2.16 -31.54 -22.82
N ILE A 400 2.13 -31.31 -24.14
CA ILE A 400 3.29 -31.54 -25.01
C ILE A 400 4.48 -30.66 -24.58
N ILE A 401 4.24 -29.38 -24.29
CA ILE A 401 5.30 -28.46 -23.85
C ILE A 401 5.88 -28.91 -22.51
N LEU A 402 5.07 -29.38 -21.56
CA LEU A 402 5.57 -29.90 -20.28
C LEU A 402 6.46 -31.14 -20.48
N VAL A 403 6.04 -32.06 -21.35
CA VAL A 403 6.82 -33.27 -21.68
C VAL A 403 8.16 -32.90 -22.31
N GLN A 404 8.19 -31.94 -23.24
CA GLN A 404 9.43 -31.43 -23.84
C GLN A 404 10.39 -30.83 -22.80
N ASN A 405 9.88 -30.32 -21.69
CA ASN A 405 10.66 -29.78 -20.57
C ASN A 405 10.90 -30.82 -19.45
N GLN A 406 10.81 -32.12 -19.76
CA GLN A 406 11.17 -33.22 -18.86
C GLN A 406 10.34 -33.28 -17.57
N ILE A 407 9.07 -32.87 -17.61
CA ILE A 407 8.23 -32.85 -16.40
C ILE A 407 8.12 -34.21 -15.70
N ILE A 408 8.13 -35.30 -16.49
CA ILE A 408 8.02 -36.67 -15.99
C ILE A 408 9.21 -36.99 -15.08
N SER A 409 10.43 -36.70 -15.55
CA SER A 409 11.68 -36.90 -14.81
C SER A 409 11.70 -36.11 -13.51
N HIS A 410 11.23 -34.86 -13.55
CA HIS A 410 11.16 -34.00 -12.38
C HIS A 410 10.17 -34.54 -11.34
N PHE A 411 8.97 -34.96 -11.76
CA PHE A 411 7.98 -35.52 -10.84
C PHE A 411 8.48 -36.81 -10.16
N ILE A 412 9.09 -37.71 -10.94
CA ILE A 412 9.70 -38.94 -10.42
C ILE A 412 10.76 -38.62 -9.35
N HIS A 413 11.68 -37.70 -9.67
CA HIS A 413 12.74 -37.30 -8.74
C HIS A 413 12.19 -36.76 -7.40
N PHE A 414 11.07 -36.05 -7.42
CA PHE A 414 10.49 -35.47 -6.21
C PHE A 414 9.57 -36.42 -5.42
N PHE A 415 9.05 -37.49 -6.01
CA PHE A 415 8.22 -38.46 -5.28
C PHE A 415 8.94 -39.04 -4.05
N ASP A 416 10.24 -39.35 -4.17
CA ASP A 416 11.04 -39.89 -3.07
C ASP A 416 11.27 -38.88 -1.93
N GLN A 417 11.17 -37.59 -2.25
CA GLN A 417 11.52 -36.50 -1.34
C GLN A 417 10.30 -35.89 -0.64
N LEU A 418 9.09 -36.20 -1.14
CA LEU A 418 7.86 -35.60 -0.65
C LEU A 418 7.29 -36.33 0.57
N GLN A 419 7.01 -35.57 1.63
CA GLN A 419 6.26 -36.02 2.80
C GLN A 419 4.78 -35.60 2.76
N ASP A 420 4.36 -34.98 1.66
CA ASP A 420 3.05 -34.36 1.49
C ASP A 420 2.16 -35.25 0.63
N ASP A 421 1.25 -35.98 1.28
CA ASP A 421 0.42 -36.99 0.62
C ASP A 421 -0.56 -36.35 -0.39
N GLU A 422 -1.06 -35.14 -0.12
CA GLU A 422 -1.96 -34.41 -1.03
C GLU A 422 -1.25 -33.99 -2.31
N LEU A 423 -0.09 -33.32 -2.17
CA LEU A 423 0.72 -32.91 -3.32
C LEU A 423 1.19 -34.10 -4.16
N PHE A 424 1.52 -35.20 -3.49
CA PHE A 424 1.91 -36.44 -4.15
C PHE A 424 0.77 -36.99 -5.00
N GLU A 425 -0.47 -36.99 -4.50
CA GLU A 425 -1.65 -37.40 -5.26
C GLU A 425 -1.94 -36.46 -6.44
N GLU A 426 -1.79 -35.14 -6.28
CA GLU A 426 -1.91 -34.16 -7.37
C GLU A 426 -0.93 -34.47 -8.50
N MET A 427 0.35 -34.68 -8.17
CA MET A 427 1.40 -34.99 -9.14
C MET A 427 1.13 -36.30 -9.87
N LEU A 428 0.59 -37.31 -9.19
CA LEU A 428 0.23 -38.60 -9.81
C LEU A 428 -0.90 -38.45 -10.83
N LYS A 429 -1.98 -37.75 -10.48
CA LYS A 429 -3.08 -37.47 -11.42
C LYS A 429 -2.57 -36.69 -12.64
N GLY A 430 -1.63 -35.77 -12.41
CA GLY A 430 -0.93 -35.07 -13.49
C GLY A 430 -0.18 -36.02 -14.43
N LEU A 431 0.60 -36.97 -13.90
CA LEU A 431 1.28 -37.99 -14.71
C LEU A 431 0.29 -38.87 -15.49
N GLU A 432 -0.80 -39.30 -14.86
CA GLU A 432 -1.84 -40.09 -15.51
C GLU A 432 -2.43 -39.36 -16.72
N ASN A 433 -2.77 -38.08 -16.54
CA ASN A 433 -3.30 -37.27 -17.63
C ASN A 433 -2.27 -37.06 -18.74
N ILE A 434 -1.01 -36.76 -18.38
CA ILE A 434 0.09 -36.66 -19.34
C ILE A 434 0.12 -37.94 -20.19
N ILE A 435 0.28 -39.10 -19.56
CA ILE A 435 0.37 -40.42 -20.23
C ILE A 435 -0.84 -40.67 -21.13
N SER A 436 -2.05 -40.37 -20.65
CA SER A 436 -3.29 -40.51 -21.43
C SER A 436 -3.27 -39.62 -22.68
N VAL A 437 -2.92 -38.34 -22.55
CA VAL A 437 -2.83 -37.42 -23.68
C VAL A 437 -1.77 -37.87 -24.66
N ILE A 438 -0.59 -38.28 -24.18
CA ILE A 438 0.44 -38.75 -25.08
C ILE A 438 -0.06 -40.01 -25.83
N LYS A 439 -0.71 -40.96 -25.15
CA LYS A 439 -1.37 -42.15 -25.76
C LYS A 439 -2.31 -41.80 -26.91
N THR A 440 -3.17 -40.80 -26.72
CA THR A 440 -4.12 -40.40 -27.78
C THR A 440 -3.47 -39.70 -28.97
N GLN A 441 -2.26 -39.15 -28.82
CA GLN A 441 -1.49 -38.51 -29.89
C GLN A 441 -0.53 -39.47 -30.61
N PHE A 442 -0.33 -40.68 -30.07
CA PHE A 442 0.65 -41.68 -30.51
C PHE A 442 0.34 -42.46 -31.76
N GLU A 443 -0.80 -42.24 -32.40
CA GLU A 443 -0.97 -42.76 -33.75
C GLU A 443 0.03 -42.09 -34.74
N ASN A 444 0.73 -41.00 -34.37
CA ASN A 444 1.61 -40.25 -35.29
C ASN A 444 3.06 -39.92 -34.84
N TYR A 445 3.51 -40.11 -33.58
CA TYR A 445 4.92 -39.84 -33.17
C TYR A 445 5.45 -40.84 -32.12
N ASN A 446 6.74 -41.18 -32.22
CA ASN A 446 7.45 -42.24 -31.49
C ASN A 446 8.03 -41.73 -30.14
N ILE A 447 7.80 -42.44 -29.03
CA ILE A 447 8.00 -41.96 -27.64
C ILE A 447 9.10 -42.66 -26.91
N LYS A 448 9.62 -43.71 -27.53
CA LYS A 448 10.84 -44.36 -27.06
C LYS A 448 11.99 -43.35 -26.87
N ASP A 449 11.88 -42.16 -27.48
CA ASP A 449 12.84 -41.07 -27.36
C ASP A 449 12.51 -40.00 -26.30
N LEU A 450 11.32 -40.02 -25.66
CA LEU A 450 10.86 -38.98 -24.71
C LEU A 450 10.83 -39.43 -23.24
N ILE A 451 10.73 -40.73 -22.96
CA ILE A 451 10.88 -41.29 -21.61
C ILE A 451 12.04 -42.28 -21.66
N THR A 452 13.12 -41.94 -20.98
CA THR A 452 14.32 -42.78 -20.95
C THR A 452 14.03 -44.10 -20.24
N GLN A 453 14.74 -45.15 -20.65
CA GLN A 453 14.69 -46.46 -19.99
C GLN A 453 15.03 -46.37 -18.48
N LYS A 454 15.80 -45.34 -18.10
CA LYS A 454 16.13 -45.01 -16.70
C LYS A 454 14.91 -44.55 -15.92
N GLU A 455 14.06 -43.70 -16.50
CA GLU A 455 12.83 -43.20 -15.85
C GLU A 455 11.79 -44.32 -15.70
N GLN A 456 11.70 -45.21 -16.68
CA GLN A 456 10.85 -46.42 -16.57
C GLN A 456 11.26 -47.28 -15.38
N ASN A 457 12.56 -47.48 -15.17
CA ASN A 457 13.07 -48.26 -14.05
C ASN A 457 12.90 -47.55 -12.70
N GLN A 458 13.02 -46.22 -12.65
CA GLN A 458 12.78 -45.45 -11.42
C GLN A 458 11.31 -45.48 -10.99
N ILE A 459 10.37 -45.42 -11.95
CA ILE A 459 8.94 -45.63 -11.65
C ILE A 459 8.72 -47.02 -11.02
N LEU A 460 9.42 -48.04 -11.51
CA LEU A 460 9.36 -49.42 -10.98
C LEU A 460 10.02 -49.60 -9.61
N GLU A 461 11.01 -48.79 -9.24
CA GLU A 461 11.62 -48.81 -7.89
C GLU A 461 10.76 -48.09 -6.86
N ILE A 462 10.22 -46.92 -7.22
CA ILE A 462 9.31 -46.14 -6.36
C ILE A 462 8.04 -46.95 -6.02
N TYR A 463 7.57 -47.76 -6.97
CA TYR A 463 6.49 -48.74 -6.84
C TYR A 463 6.68 -49.75 -5.68
N GLN A 464 7.91 -50.01 -5.24
CA GLN A 464 8.19 -51.00 -4.18
C GLN A 464 8.19 -50.42 -2.75
N THR A 465 7.96 -49.11 -2.59
CA THR A 465 7.92 -48.47 -1.26
C THR A 465 6.54 -48.55 -0.59
N ASP A 466 6.50 -48.71 0.74
CA ASP A 466 5.26 -48.83 1.53
C ASP A 466 4.30 -47.64 1.38
N LYS A 467 4.81 -46.45 0.98
CA LYS A 467 4.01 -45.26 0.67
C LYS A 467 3.11 -45.45 -0.56
N PHE A 468 3.56 -46.22 -1.55
CA PHE A 468 2.85 -46.47 -2.81
C PHE A 468 1.86 -47.64 -2.75
N ILE A 469 1.94 -48.51 -1.74
CA ILE A 469 1.04 -49.66 -1.56
C ILE A 469 -0.43 -49.23 -1.35
N LYS A 470 -0.67 -47.97 -0.93
CA LYS A 470 -2.02 -47.39 -0.84
C LYS A 470 -2.67 -47.05 -2.20
N LEU A 471 -1.93 -47.02 -3.31
CA LEU A 471 -2.42 -46.57 -4.64
C LEU A 471 -2.45 -47.69 -5.71
N ARG A 472 -2.64 -48.93 -5.24
CA ARG A 472 -2.48 -50.20 -5.97
C ARG A 472 -3.55 -50.53 -7.04
N LYS A 473 -3.96 -49.56 -7.86
CA LYS A 473 -4.86 -49.82 -9.00
C LYS A 473 -4.59 -49.00 -10.26
N TYR A 474 -3.87 -47.89 -10.15
CA TYR A 474 -3.74 -46.91 -11.24
C TYR A 474 -2.36 -46.94 -11.93
N VAL A 475 -1.29 -47.25 -11.18
CA VAL A 475 0.07 -47.45 -11.75
C VAL A 475 0.17 -48.74 -12.56
N ASP A 476 -0.60 -49.78 -12.23
CA ASP A 476 -0.66 -51.01 -13.02
C ASP A 476 -1.12 -50.73 -14.47
N GLN A 477 -2.01 -49.76 -14.69
CA GLN A 477 -2.38 -49.32 -16.05
C GLN A 477 -1.25 -48.56 -16.75
N ILE A 478 -0.42 -47.81 -16.01
CA ILE A 478 0.72 -47.07 -16.57
C ILE A 478 1.83 -48.05 -16.99
N VAL A 479 2.19 -49.00 -16.11
CA VAL A 479 3.27 -49.96 -16.34
C VAL A 479 2.92 -50.97 -17.45
N LEU A 480 1.67 -51.49 -17.49
CA LEU A 480 1.20 -52.37 -18.57
C LEU A 480 1.04 -51.66 -19.93
N GLN A 481 1.03 -50.33 -19.98
CA GLN A 481 0.90 -49.55 -21.22
C GLN A 481 2.23 -48.98 -21.72
N LEU A 482 3.27 -48.96 -20.88
CA LEU A 482 4.64 -48.58 -21.24
C LEU A 482 5.51 -49.78 -21.68
N GLN A 483 5.19 -50.98 -21.19
CA GLN A 483 5.71 -52.27 -21.69
C GLN A 483 5.01 -52.66 -22.99
#